data_AF-A0A952FYB4-F1
#
_entry.id   AF-A0A952FYB4-F1
#
_cell.length_a   1.000
_cell.length_b   1.000
_cell.length_c   1.000
_cell.angle_alpha   90.00
_cell.angle_beta   90.00
_cell.angle_gamma   90.00
#
_symmetry.space_group_name_H-M   'P 1'
#
loop_
_entity.id
_entity.type
_entity.pdbx_description
1 polymer ?
#
loop_
_entity_poly.entity_id
_entity_poly.type
_entity_poly.pdbx_seq_one_letter_code
_entity_poly.pdbx_strand_id
1 'polypeptide(L)'
;MITATGIGLRAPHVAEVLDQRPAAGFLEVHTENYFGGGIKLKYLEALRRDYPLSFHGVGLSLGRADGLDADHLAKVGALVRRFEPELVSEHLSWSAFGHFATPDLLPVPLTHDALDVCVMHVDRFQEAVGRTVLIENPSTYVTLDGDFDEPEFLLALAARTGCRLLIDLNNIHVSANN
;
A
#
# COMPACT_ATOMS: atom_id res chain seq x y z
N MET A 1 -2.98 -5.51 17.09
CA MET A 1 -1.72 -5.24 16.38
C MET A 1 -0.97 -6.55 16.26
N ILE A 2 -0.57 -6.93 15.04
CA ILE A 2 0.31 -8.08 14.86
C ILE A 2 1.66 -7.76 15.50
N THR A 3 2.14 -8.62 16.41
CA THR A 3 3.44 -8.48 17.09
C THR A 3 4.42 -9.57 16.66
N ALA A 4 4.20 -10.15 15.47
CA ALA A 4 4.94 -11.29 14.94
C ALA A 4 5.52 -10.96 13.56
N THR A 5 6.60 -11.65 13.19
CA THR A 5 7.25 -11.51 11.88
C THR A 5 6.41 -12.18 10.80
N GLY A 6 6.15 -11.48 9.70
CA GLY A 6 5.44 -12.01 8.53
C GLY A 6 6.35 -12.24 7.34
N ILE A 7 5.77 -12.79 6.27
CA ILE A 7 6.46 -12.98 4.99
C ILE A 7 5.59 -12.46 3.84
N GLY A 8 6.23 -11.93 2.81
CA GLY A 8 5.57 -11.59 1.54
C GLY A 8 5.27 -12.86 0.74
N LEU A 9 4.00 -13.12 0.47
CA LEU A 9 3.57 -14.27 -0.31
C LEU A 9 3.63 -13.95 -1.81
N ARG A 10 4.50 -14.66 -2.53
CA ARG A 10 4.63 -14.57 -3.99
C ARG A 10 4.03 -15.79 -4.67
N ALA A 11 3.54 -15.61 -5.90
CA ALA A 11 2.80 -16.66 -6.64
C ALA A 11 3.51 -18.03 -6.70
N PRO A 12 4.85 -18.12 -6.91
CA PRO A 12 5.53 -19.42 -6.94
C PRO A 12 5.46 -20.21 -5.61
N HIS A 13 5.32 -19.53 -4.48
CA HIS A 13 5.36 -20.15 -3.14
C HIS A 13 3.97 -20.47 -2.58
N VAL A 14 2.87 -20.16 -3.29
CA VAL A 14 1.51 -20.37 -2.77
C VAL A 14 1.24 -21.84 -2.46
N ALA A 15 1.62 -22.76 -3.35
CA ALA A 15 1.43 -24.19 -3.14
C ALA A 15 2.26 -24.69 -1.94
N GLU A 16 3.49 -24.22 -1.82
CA GLU A 16 4.40 -24.57 -0.73
C GLU A 16 3.87 -24.10 0.63
N VAL A 17 3.38 -22.86 0.73
CA VAL A 17 2.82 -22.31 1.98
C VAL A 17 1.51 -23.01 2.36
N LEU A 18 0.68 -23.39 1.38
CA LEU A 18 -0.54 -24.18 1.63
C LEU A 18 -0.24 -25.57 2.20
N ASP A 19 0.81 -26.22 1.69
CA ASP A 19 1.20 -27.57 2.07
C ASP A 19 1.98 -27.60 3.40
N GLN A 20 3.07 -26.83 3.47
CA GLN A 20 4.01 -26.87 4.59
C GLN A 20 3.59 -26.04 5.79
N ARG A 21 2.77 -25.00 5.55
CA ARG A 21 2.31 -24.05 6.58
C ARG A 21 3.44 -23.53 7.48
N PRO A 22 4.41 -22.79 6.92
CA PRO A 22 5.54 -22.28 7.69
C PRO A 22 5.08 -21.40 8.86
N ALA A 23 5.90 -21.33 9.91
CA ALA A 23 5.61 -20.50 11.09
C ALA A 23 5.78 -19.00 10.80
N ALA A 24 4.91 -18.43 9.98
CA ALA A 24 4.80 -17.00 9.69
C ALA A 24 3.70 -16.37 10.55
N GLY A 25 3.98 -15.21 11.15
CA GLY A 25 3.00 -14.48 11.96
C GLY A 25 1.88 -13.83 11.15
N PHE A 26 2.14 -13.53 9.87
CA PHE A 26 1.15 -13.08 8.90
C PHE A 26 1.69 -13.28 7.47
N LEU A 27 0.79 -13.23 6.49
CA LEU A 27 1.14 -13.22 5.08
C LEU A 27 0.80 -11.86 4.48
N GLU A 28 1.79 -11.24 3.84
CA GLU A 28 1.56 -10.04 3.06
C GLU A 28 1.34 -10.36 1.59
N VAL A 29 0.34 -9.73 0.98
CA VAL A 29 -0.01 -9.92 -0.43
C VAL A 29 -0.30 -8.59 -1.11
N HIS A 30 0.00 -8.49 -2.41
CA HIS A 30 -0.38 -7.33 -3.20
C HIS A 30 -1.82 -7.43 -3.67
N THR A 31 -2.63 -6.40 -3.45
CA THR A 31 -4.08 -6.45 -3.77
C THR A 31 -4.37 -6.67 -5.24
N GLU A 32 -3.55 -6.07 -6.11
CA GLU A 32 -3.64 -6.07 -7.57
C GLU A 32 -3.54 -7.49 -8.15
N ASN A 33 -2.82 -8.38 -7.47
CA ASN A 33 -2.67 -9.77 -7.88
C ASN A 33 -4.00 -10.56 -7.85
N TYR A 34 -5.03 -10.03 -7.17
CA TYR A 34 -6.30 -10.71 -6.90
C TYR A 34 -7.50 -10.06 -7.60
N PHE A 35 -7.33 -8.92 -8.29
CA PHE A 35 -8.44 -8.26 -9.01
C PHE A 35 -9.06 -9.13 -10.10
N GLY A 36 -8.26 -10.00 -10.74
CA GLY A 36 -8.74 -10.95 -11.76
C GLY A 36 -9.51 -12.15 -11.20
N GLY A 37 -9.60 -12.30 -9.88
CA GLY A 37 -10.34 -13.36 -9.23
C GLY A 37 -9.80 -14.77 -9.44
N GLY A 38 -10.70 -15.75 -9.58
CA GLY A 38 -10.38 -17.12 -9.92
C GLY A 38 -9.66 -17.91 -8.83
N ILE A 39 -8.74 -18.78 -9.23
CA ILE A 39 -8.05 -19.73 -8.33
C ILE A 39 -7.22 -19.01 -7.26
N LYS A 40 -6.66 -17.83 -7.57
CA LYS A 40 -5.87 -17.04 -6.63
C LYS A 40 -6.68 -16.64 -5.40
N LEU A 41 -7.95 -16.26 -5.57
CA LEU A 41 -8.85 -15.96 -4.46
C LEU A 41 -9.15 -17.19 -3.61
N LYS A 42 -9.35 -18.37 -4.24
CA LYS A 42 -9.57 -19.61 -3.50
C LYS A 42 -8.37 -20.00 -2.64
N TYR A 43 -7.16 -19.82 -3.16
CA TYR A 43 -5.94 -20.05 -2.38
C TYR A 43 -5.79 -19.05 -1.24
N LEU A 44 -6.08 -17.77 -1.48
CA LEU A 44 -6.04 -16.76 -0.42
C LEU A 44 -7.10 -17.03 0.66
N GLU A 45 -8.28 -17.52 0.29
CA GLU A 45 -9.32 -17.94 1.25
C GLU A 45 -8.89 -19.13 2.10
N ALA A 46 -8.16 -20.08 1.52
CA ALA A 46 -7.59 -21.18 2.27
C ALA A 46 -6.53 -20.68 3.26
N LEU A 47 -5.59 -19.84 2.80
CA LEU A 47 -4.52 -19.28 3.62
C LEU A 47 -5.04 -18.37 4.74
N ARG A 48 -6.08 -17.56 4.48
CA ARG A 48 -6.68 -16.66 5.48
C ARG A 48 -7.21 -17.38 6.71
N ARG A 49 -7.54 -18.68 6.60
CA ARG A 49 -7.99 -19.50 7.74
C ARG A 49 -6.87 -19.76 8.74
N ASP A 50 -5.64 -19.85 8.24
CA ASP A 50 -4.47 -20.21 9.02
C ASP A 50 -3.59 -18.99 9.35
N TYR A 51 -3.64 -17.94 8.51
CA TYR A 51 -2.79 -16.74 8.64
C TYR A 51 -3.61 -15.45 8.67
N PRO A 52 -3.26 -14.52 9.57
CA PRO A 52 -3.59 -13.11 9.39
C PRO A 52 -3.00 -12.59 8.07
N LEU A 53 -3.71 -11.66 7.42
CA LEU A 53 -3.27 -11.06 6.17
C LEU A 53 -2.85 -9.60 6.34
N SER A 54 -1.80 -9.20 5.65
CA SER A 54 -1.46 -7.82 5.36
C SER A 54 -1.73 -7.57 3.87
N PHE A 55 -2.57 -6.59 3.56
CA PHE A 55 -2.77 -6.15 2.18
C PHE A 55 -1.89 -4.94 1.91
N HIS A 56 -1.17 -5.00 0.81
CA HIS A 56 -0.29 -3.95 0.36
C HIS A 56 -0.65 -3.57 -1.09
N GLY A 57 -0.96 -2.30 -1.34
CA GLY A 57 -1.30 -1.79 -2.67
C GLY A 57 -0.09 -1.17 -3.34
N VAL A 58 -0.02 -1.32 -4.67
CA VAL A 58 1.07 -0.80 -5.50
C VAL A 58 0.58 -0.01 -6.70
N GLY A 59 -0.73 0.22 -6.81
CA GLY A 59 -1.36 0.84 -7.98
C GLY A 59 -2.38 1.93 -7.68
N LEU A 60 -2.59 2.33 -6.41
CA LEU A 60 -3.55 3.38 -6.09
C LEU A 60 -3.01 4.77 -6.46
N SER A 61 -1.68 4.93 -6.41
CA SER A 61 -0.99 6.15 -6.85
C SER A 61 -1.45 7.39 -6.07
N LEU A 62 -1.28 7.39 -4.75
CA LEU A 62 -1.80 8.42 -3.83
C LEU A 62 -1.38 9.85 -4.18
N GLY A 63 -0.23 10.05 -4.81
CA GLY A 63 0.27 11.37 -5.21
C GLY A 63 -0.23 11.87 -6.57
N ARG A 64 -1.11 11.14 -7.27
CA ARG A 64 -1.61 11.58 -8.59
C ARG A 64 -2.45 12.85 -8.47
N ALA A 65 -2.32 13.79 -9.42
CA ALA A 65 -3.03 15.06 -9.35
C ALA A 65 -4.48 15.03 -9.89
N ASP A 66 -4.85 14.00 -10.66
CA ASP A 66 -6.12 13.90 -11.38
C ASP A 66 -7.20 13.07 -10.66
N GLY A 67 -6.98 12.75 -9.38
CA GLY A 67 -7.90 11.99 -8.54
C GLY A 67 -7.68 10.48 -8.57
N LEU A 68 -8.07 9.78 -7.50
CA LEU A 68 -8.00 8.31 -7.44
C LEU A 68 -8.91 7.63 -8.46
N ASP A 69 -8.43 6.52 -9.02
CA ASP A 69 -9.22 5.62 -9.87
C ASP A 69 -10.30 4.92 -9.02
N ALA A 70 -11.57 5.25 -9.31
CA ALA A 70 -12.71 4.74 -8.57
C ALA A 70 -12.91 3.22 -8.74
N ASP A 71 -12.58 2.66 -9.91
CA ASP A 71 -12.71 1.22 -10.16
C ASP A 71 -11.62 0.45 -9.42
N HIS A 72 -10.38 0.96 -9.41
CA HIS A 72 -9.30 0.41 -8.60
C HIS A 72 -9.70 0.42 -7.13
N LEU A 73 -10.13 1.57 -6.62
CA LEU A 73 -10.51 1.75 -5.22
C LEU A 73 -11.66 0.82 -4.81
N ALA A 74 -12.66 0.65 -5.67
CA ALA A 74 -13.76 -0.28 -5.43
C ALA A 74 -13.30 -1.74 -5.35
N LYS A 75 -12.33 -2.16 -6.18
CA LYS A 75 -11.74 -3.50 -6.14
C LYS A 75 -10.96 -3.74 -4.85
N VAL A 76 -10.16 -2.77 -4.40
CA VAL A 76 -9.44 -2.85 -3.11
C VAL A 76 -10.43 -2.95 -1.96
N GLY A 77 -11.44 -2.08 -1.91
CA GLY A 77 -12.49 -2.13 -0.89
C GLY A 77 -13.24 -3.46 -0.88
N ALA A 78 -13.52 -4.05 -2.05
CA ALA A 78 -14.14 -5.37 -2.14
C ALA A 78 -13.25 -6.50 -1.58
N LEU A 79 -11.94 -6.46 -1.84
CA LEU A 79 -10.99 -7.41 -1.24
C LEU A 79 -10.91 -7.24 0.27
N VAL A 80 -10.79 -6.01 0.78
CA VAL A 80 -10.73 -5.74 2.22
C VAL A 80 -11.98 -6.26 2.92
N ARG A 81 -13.18 -6.00 2.37
CA ARG A 81 -14.44 -6.54 2.90
C ARG A 81 -14.51 -8.07 2.87
N ARG A 82 -13.93 -8.71 1.86
CA ARG A 82 -13.99 -10.18 1.69
C ARG A 82 -13.04 -10.91 2.64
N PHE A 83 -11.84 -10.37 2.83
CA PHE A 83 -10.76 -11.07 3.52
C PHE A 83 -10.47 -10.56 4.92
N GLU A 84 -10.99 -9.38 5.27
CA GLU A 84 -10.80 -8.75 6.58
C GLU A 84 -9.33 -8.85 7.02
N PRO A 85 -8.37 -8.28 6.25
CA PRO A 85 -6.95 -8.32 6.60
C PRO A 85 -6.72 -7.59 7.92
N GLU A 86 -5.60 -7.79 8.58
CA GLU A 86 -5.21 -7.02 9.77
C GLU A 86 -4.67 -5.64 9.39
N LEU A 87 -3.91 -5.57 8.29
CA LEU A 87 -3.24 -4.37 7.82
C LEU A 87 -3.62 -4.09 6.35
N VAL A 88 -3.73 -2.81 6.01
CA VAL A 88 -3.93 -2.33 4.64
C VAL A 88 -2.97 -1.17 4.43
N SER A 89 -2.11 -1.26 3.42
CA SER A 89 -1.06 -0.28 3.16
C SER A 89 -0.95 0.11 1.68
N GLU A 90 -0.35 1.26 1.42
CA GLU A 90 0.02 1.77 0.09
C GLU A 90 1.26 2.67 0.22
N HIS A 91 1.92 2.98 -0.89
CA HIS A 91 3.04 3.91 -1.00
C HIS A 91 2.61 5.37 -1.17
N LEU A 92 3.37 6.28 -0.58
CA LEU A 92 3.33 7.68 -0.98
C LEU A 92 4.07 7.86 -2.32
N SER A 93 3.38 7.66 -3.43
CA SER A 93 3.93 7.81 -4.79
C SER A 93 2.86 8.18 -5.80
N TRP A 94 3.27 8.54 -7.01
CA TRP A 94 2.37 8.52 -8.17
C TRP A 94 2.90 7.58 -9.25
N SER A 95 1.99 6.91 -9.96
CA SER A 95 2.32 6.01 -11.06
C SER A 95 1.37 6.19 -12.24
N ALA A 96 0.44 7.15 -12.16
CA ALA A 96 -0.49 7.47 -13.23
C ALA A 96 -0.85 8.97 -13.25
N PHE A 97 -1.13 9.48 -14.44
CA PHE A 97 -1.70 10.82 -14.68
C PHE A 97 -2.44 10.85 -16.03
N GLY A 98 -3.74 11.19 -16.01
CA GLY A 98 -4.59 11.18 -17.20
C GLY A 98 -4.66 9.77 -17.81
N HIS A 99 -4.17 9.64 -19.05
CA HIS A 99 -4.07 8.35 -19.76
C HIS A 99 -2.70 7.69 -19.64
N PHE A 100 -1.76 8.31 -18.93
CA PHE A 100 -0.43 7.76 -18.71
C PHE A 100 -0.42 6.93 -17.43
N ALA A 101 0.18 5.74 -17.51
CA ALA A 101 0.47 4.88 -16.37
C ALA A 101 1.87 4.29 -16.55
N THR A 102 2.61 4.20 -15.45
CA THR A 102 3.95 3.62 -15.37
C THR A 102 3.96 2.52 -14.30
N PRO A 103 4.78 1.46 -14.45
CA PRO A 103 5.03 0.52 -13.37
C PRO A 103 5.87 1.12 -12.22
N ASP A 104 6.52 2.26 -12.46
CA ASP A 104 7.40 2.89 -11.48
C ASP A 104 6.61 3.72 -10.46
N LEU A 105 7.08 3.71 -9.21
CA LEU A 105 6.60 4.61 -8.16
C LEU A 105 7.36 5.94 -8.29
N LEU A 106 6.72 6.95 -8.87
CA LEU A 106 7.32 8.25 -9.13
C LEU A 106 7.25 9.14 -7.87
N PRO A 107 8.27 9.98 -7.63
CA PRO A 107 8.35 10.83 -6.45
C PRO A 107 7.25 11.90 -6.48
N VAL A 108 6.65 12.14 -5.32
CA VAL A 108 5.69 13.23 -5.11
C VAL A 108 6.46 14.50 -4.76
N PRO A 109 6.16 15.66 -5.37
CA PRO A 109 6.73 16.92 -4.92
C PRO A 109 6.23 17.21 -3.50
N LEU A 110 7.12 17.36 -2.53
CA LEU A 110 6.75 17.50 -1.12
C LEU A 110 6.32 18.94 -0.80
N THR A 111 5.26 19.41 -1.44
CA THR A 111 4.70 20.77 -1.29
C THR A 111 3.40 20.76 -0.49
N HIS A 112 2.95 21.93 -0.06
CA HIS A 112 1.64 22.08 0.60
C HIS A 112 0.48 21.59 -0.27
N ASP A 113 0.49 21.93 -1.57
CA ASP A 113 -0.56 21.51 -2.51
C ASP A 113 -0.60 19.99 -2.67
N ALA A 114 0.56 19.35 -2.79
CA ALA A 114 0.64 17.89 -2.88
C ALA A 114 0.20 17.20 -1.58
N LEU A 115 0.49 17.80 -0.42
CA LEU A 115 0.01 17.32 0.87
C LEU A 115 -1.52 17.36 0.92
N ASP A 116 -2.16 18.44 0.48
CA ASP A 116 -3.62 18.54 0.44
C ASP A 116 -4.26 17.47 -0.47
N VAL A 117 -3.66 17.20 -1.63
CA VAL A 117 -4.10 16.11 -2.52
C VAL A 117 -3.94 14.75 -1.85
N CYS A 118 -2.79 14.48 -1.24
CA CYS A 118 -2.52 13.22 -0.54
C CYS A 118 -3.48 13.01 0.64
N VAL A 119 -3.78 14.06 1.41
CA VAL A 119 -4.76 14.02 2.50
C VAL A 119 -6.14 13.59 1.98
N MET A 120 -6.63 14.26 0.93
CA MET A 120 -7.90 13.91 0.29
C MET A 120 -7.91 12.44 -0.20
N HIS A 121 -6.80 11.99 -0.79
CA HIS A 121 -6.69 10.63 -1.30
C HIS A 121 -6.64 9.56 -0.21
N VAL A 122 -5.89 9.80 0.86
CA VAL A 122 -5.85 8.92 2.02
C VAL A 122 -7.22 8.84 2.68
N ASP A 123 -7.93 9.95 2.84
CA ASP A 123 -9.28 9.94 3.41
C ASP A 123 -10.26 9.12 2.57
N ARG A 124 -10.25 9.31 1.24
CA ARG A 124 -11.07 8.50 0.32
C ARG A 124 -10.67 7.02 0.34
N PHE A 125 -9.38 6.73 0.50
CA PHE A 125 -8.90 5.37 0.61
C PHE A 125 -9.42 4.71 1.90
N GLN A 126 -9.27 5.36 3.04
CA GLN A 126 -9.76 4.91 4.35
C GLN A 126 -11.29 4.71 4.33
N GLU A 127 -12.05 5.62 3.71
CA GLU A 127 -13.49 5.49 3.53
C GLU A 127 -13.84 4.22 2.74
N ALA A 128 -13.18 3.99 1.60
CA ALA A 128 -13.47 2.84 0.74
C ALA A 128 -13.13 1.49 1.38
N VAL A 129 -12.07 1.43 2.20
CA VAL A 129 -11.66 0.20 2.91
C VAL A 129 -12.29 0.06 4.29
N GLY A 130 -12.87 1.13 4.84
CA GLY A 130 -13.56 1.16 6.13
C GLY A 130 -12.64 0.98 7.34
N ARG A 131 -11.37 1.44 7.25
CA ARG A 131 -10.38 1.31 8.33
C ARG A 131 -9.19 2.26 8.15
N THR A 132 -8.44 2.46 9.22
CA THR A 132 -7.14 3.16 9.18
C THR A 132 -6.14 2.38 8.34
N VAL A 133 -5.52 3.07 7.38
CA VAL A 133 -4.50 2.51 6.49
C VAL A 133 -3.09 2.88 6.95
N LEU A 134 -2.09 2.19 6.41
CA LEU A 134 -0.68 2.53 6.57
C LEU A 134 -0.13 3.12 5.27
N ILE A 135 0.62 4.21 5.37
CA ILE A 135 1.30 4.83 4.23
C ILE A 135 2.79 4.55 4.34
N GLU A 136 3.34 3.93 3.30
CA GLU A 136 4.74 3.56 3.19
C GLU A 136 5.58 4.71 2.64
N ASN A 137 6.75 4.93 3.23
CA ASN A 137 7.74 5.87 2.70
C ASN A 137 8.35 5.30 1.39
N PRO A 138 8.38 6.08 0.30
CA PRO A 138 8.94 5.62 -0.96
C PRO A 138 10.47 5.57 -0.93
N SER A 139 11.07 4.90 -1.90
CA SER A 139 12.48 5.14 -2.25
C SER A 139 12.58 6.39 -3.11
N THR A 140 13.32 7.40 -2.64
CA THR A 140 13.54 8.66 -3.37
C THR A 140 14.80 8.57 -4.23
N TYR A 141 14.63 8.39 -5.55
CA TYR A 141 15.73 8.36 -6.54
C TYR A 141 15.91 9.67 -7.31
N VAL A 142 14.93 10.59 -7.21
CA VAL A 142 15.04 11.98 -7.66
C VAL A 142 14.44 12.86 -6.57
N THR A 143 15.21 13.83 -6.09
CA THR A 143 14.69 14.86 -5.18
C THR A 143 14.04 15.95 -6.01
N LEU A 144 12.79 16.28 -5.67
CA LEU A 144 12.06 17.41 -6.22
C LEU A 144 12.07 18.55 -5.19
N ASP A 145 12.07 19.79 -5.66
CA ASP A 145 11.92 20.94 -4.76
C ASP A 145 10.56 20.85 -4.03
N GLY A 146 10.58 21.16 -2.73
CA GLY A 146 9.42 21.02 -1.85
C GLY A 146 9.51 21.93 -0.63
N ASP A 147 8.39 22.04 0.07
CA ASP A 147 8.26 22.81 1.31
C ASP A 147 8.61 22.00 2.56
N PHE A 148 8.68 20.66 2.42
CA PHE A 148 8.90 19.70 3.50
C PHE A 148 10.07 18.77 3.18
N ASP A 149 10.75 18.26 4.21
CA ASP A 149 11.46 16.99 4.07
C ASP A 149 10.50 15.78 4.11
N GLU A 150 10.98 14.60 3.73
CA GLU A 150 10.14 13.39 3.64
C GLU A 150 9.52 13.01 5.01
N PRO A 151 10.28 12.95 6.12
CA PRO A 151 9.70 12.72 7.44
C PRO A 151 8.62 13.75 7.84
N GLU A 152 8.87 15.04 7.63
CA GLU A 152 7.92 16.12 7.92
C GLU A 152 6.63 15.95 7.11
N PHE A 153 6.74 15.65 5.82
CA PHE A 153 5.59 15.42 4.95
C PHE A 153 4.74 14.23 5.42
N LEU A 154 5.38 13.09 5.71
CA LEU A 154 4.70 11.88 6.19
C LEU A 154 4.04 12.08 7.55
N LEU A 155 4.70 12.79 8.47
CA LEU A 155 4.14 13.12 9.78
C LEU A 155 2.95 14.09 9.65
N ALA A 156 3.03 15.09 8.77
CA ALA A 156 1.94 16.01 8.50
C ALA A 156 0.73 15.28 7.88
N LEU A 157 0.96 14.36 6.94
CA LEU A 157 -0.06 13.52 6.32
C LEU A 157 -0.76 12.64 7.36
N ALA A 158 0.01 11.94 8.21
CA ALA A 158 -0.52 11.11 9.28
C ALA A 158 -1.32 11.92 10.31
N ALA A 159 -0.82 13.11 10.68
CA ALA A 159 -1.51 13.99 11.62
C ALA A 159 -2.86 14.49 11.10
N ARG A 160 -2.99 14.75 9.79
CA ARG A 160 -4.23 15.27 9.17
C ARG A 160 -5.27 14.20 8.84
N THR A 161 -4.85 12.97 8.56
CA THR A 161 -5.73 11.88 8.08
C THR A 161 -5.97 10.80 9.14
N GLY A 162 -5.16 10.77 10.19
CA GLY A 162 -5.14 9.67 11.16
C GLY A 162 -4.56 8.36 10.61
N CYS A 163 -4.00 8.35 9.39
CA CYS A 163 -3.31 7.18 8.87
C CYS A 163 -2.07 6.85 9.72
N ARG A 164 -1.61 5.61 9.62
CA ARG A 164 -0.35 5.18 10.24
C ARG A 164 0.75 5.16 9.19
N LEU A 165 1.99 5.07 9.63
CA LEU A 165 3.14 4.92 8.73
C LEU A 165 3.61 3.46 8.70
N LEU A 166 3.91 2.97 7.50
CA LEU A 166 4.68 1.75 7.27
C LEU A 166 6.10 2.20 6.93
N ILE A 167 7.09 1.77 7.71
CA ILE A 167 8.47 2.22 7.52
C ILE A 167 9.27 1.12 6.83
N ASP A 168 9.60 1.34 5.57
CA ASP A 168 10.56 0.52 4.85
C ASP A 168 11.98 1.05 5.06
N LEU A 169 12.77 0.26 5.77
CA LEU A 169 14.15 0.58 6.12
C LEU A 169 15.10 0.56 4.91
N ASN A 170 14.81 -0.27 3.91
CA ASN A 170 15.58 -0.29 2.67
C ASN A 170 15.33 1.00 1.89
N ASN A 171 14.09 1.48 1.82
CA ASN A 171 13.76 2.76 1.18
C ASN A 171 14.46 3.95 1.84
N ILE A 172 14.55 3.96 3.18
CA ILE A 172 15.36 4.96 3.91
C ILE A 172 16.83 4.86 3.51
N HIS A 173 17.39 3.64 3.51
CA HIS A 173 18.79 3.44 3.18
C HIS A 173 19.11 3.89 1.74
N VAL A 174 18.28 3.51 0.77
CA VAL A 174 18.43 3.91 -0.63
C VAL A 174 18.35 5.43 -0.76
N SER A 175 17.33 6.06 -0.18
CA SER A 175 17.15 7.51 -0.26
C SER A 175 18.31 8.30 0.38
N ALA A 176 18.95 7.76 1.41
CA ALA A 176 20.11 8.37 2.06
C ALA A 176 21.44 8.20 1.30
N ASN A 177 21.50 7.34 0.27
CA ASN A 177 22.73 7.01 -0.46
C ASN A 177 22.66 7.32 -1.98
N ASN A 178 21.59 7.96 -2.44
CA ASN A 178 21.40 8.38 -3.84
C ASN A 178 22.07 9.74 -4.16
#